data_AF-D1YGE6-F1
#
_entry.id   AF-D1YGE6-F1
#
_cell.length_a   1.000
_cell.length_b   1.000
_cell.length_c   1.000
_cell.angle_alpha   90.00
_cell.angle_beta   90.00
_cell.angle_gamma   90.00
#
_symmetry.space_group_name_H-M   'P 1'
#
loop_
_entity.id
_entity.type
_entity.pdbx_description
1 polymer ?
#
loop_
_entity_poly.entity_id
_entity_poly.type
_entity_poly.pdbx_seq_one_letter_code
_entity_poly.pdbx_strand_id
1 'polypeptide(L)' 'MTDLVYRSVMRDIKQKILNNEYEDMRLPDERSLSDYYHVSRSSMKRALGLLAQQGIVFKKGVVELSLILFT' A
#
# COMPACT_ATOMS: atom_id res chain seq x y z
N MET A 1 4.72 8.24 -18.05
CA MET A 1 5.44 7.03 -17.62
C MET A 1 5.35 6.77 -16.11
N THR A 2 5.18 7.81 -15.29
CA THR A 2 4.97 7.72 -13.84
C THR A 2 3.72 6.93 -13.41
N ASP A 3 2.72 6.81 -14.29
CA ASP A 3 1.48 6.08 -14.01
C ASP A 3 1.65 4.58 -13.79
N LEU A 4 2.67 3.98 -14.39
CA LEU A 4 2.92 2.55 -14.25
C LEU A 4 3.62 2.24 -12.92
N VAL A 5 4.43 3.17 -12.42
CA VAL A 5 5.25 2.98 -11.22
C VAL A 5 4.37 2.87 -9.98
N TYR A 6 3.44 3.81 -9.75
CA TYR A 6 2.56 3.73 -8.58
C TYR A 6 1.63 2.51 -8.63
N ARG A 7 1.20 2.08 -9.81
CA ARG A 7 0.33 0.89 -9.97
C ARG A 7 1.07 -0.39 -9.60
N SER A 8 2.33 -0.50 -10.01
CA SER A 8 3.17 -1.65 -9.66
C SER A 8 3.39 -1.73 -8.14
N VAL A 9 3.77 -0.61 -7.52
CA VAL A 9 3.95 -0.51 -6.06
C VAL A 9 2.65 -0.84 -5.32
N MET A 10 1.52 -0.30 -5.76
CA MET A 10 0.22 -0.56 -5.15
C MET A 10 -0.16 -2.04 -5.21
N ARG A 11 0.07 -2.70 -6.35
CA ARG A 11 -0.16 -4.14 -6.51
C ARG A 11 0.73 -4.96 -5.59
N ASP A 12 2.00 -4.60 -5.49
CA ASP A 12 2.98 -5.30 -4.65
C ASP A 12 2.61 -5.18 -3.17
N ILE A 13 2.35 -3.95 -2.68
CA ILE A 13 1.89 -3.72 -1.31
C ILE A 13 0.62 -4.51 -1.02
N LYS A 14 -0.35 -4.53 -1.95
CA LYS A 14 -1.58 -5.30 -1.79
C LYS A 14 -1.30 -6.81 -1.68
N GLN A 15 -0.39 -7.35 -2.50
CA GLN A 15 0.01 -8.76 -2.40
C GLN A 15 0.68 -9.07 -1.07
N LYS A 16 1.62 -8.21 -0.61
CA LYS A 16 2.29 -8.37 0.68
C LYS A 16 1.32 -8.34 1.86
N ILE A 17 0.30 -7.48 1.79
CA ILE A 17 -0.80 -7.45 2.76
C ILE A 17 -1.56 -8.78 2.76
N LEU A 18 -1.94 -9.29 1.58
CA LEU A 18 -2.67 -10.56 1.43
C LEU A 18 -1.85 -11.77 1.89
N ASN A 19 -0.53 -11.74 1.66
CA ASN A 19 0.41 -12.76 2.07
C ASN A 19 0.79 -12.66 3.56
N ASN A 20 0.25 -11.67 4.28
CA ASN A 20 0.57 -11.43 5.69
C ASN A 20 2.07 -11.19 5.95
N GLU A 21 2.77 -10.57 4.98
CA GLU A 21 4.21 -10.26 5.03
C GLU A 21 4.53 -9.03 5.90
N TYR A 22 3.51 -8.28 6.30
CA TYR A 22 3.66 -7.16 7.22
C TYR A 22 3.48 -7.66 8.66
N GLU A 23 4.54 -7.59 9.48
CA GLU A 23 4.49 -7.89 10.91
C GLU A 23 3.47 -7.00 11.62
N ASP A 24 2.73 -7.60 12.56
CA ASP A 24 1.56 -7.00 13.20
C ASP A 24 0.57 -6.38 12.20
N MET A 25 0.64 -6.82 10.93
CA MET A 25 -0.27 -6.42 9.88
C MET A 25 -0.14 -4.89 9.60
N ARG A 26 0.96 -4.27 10.07
CA ARG A 26 1.27 -2.84 10.02
C ARG A 26 2.18 -2.50 8.86
N LEU A 27 1.78 -1.50 8.07
CA LEU A 27 2.64 -0.96 7.03
C LEU A 27 3.81 -0.15 7.65
N PRO A 28 5.02 -0.21 7.05
CA PRO A 28 6.11 0.71 7.34
C PRO A 28 5.70 2.16 7.03
N ASP A 29 6.49 3.11 7.51
CA ASP A 29 6.22 4.52 7.25
C ASP A 29 6.40 4.89 5.76
N GLU A 30 5.75 5.97 5.34
CA GLU A 30 5.75 6.44 3.95
C GLU A 30 7.17 6.66 3.41
N ARG A 31 8.10 7.07 4.29
CA ARG A 31 9.50 7.31 3.94
C ARG A 31 10.25 6.00 3.66
N SER A 32 10.15 5.00 4.53
CA SER A 32 10.78 3.71 4.27
C SER A 32 10.21 3.05 3.03
N LEU A 33 8.90 3.16 2.79
CA LEU A 33 8.28 2.65 1.56
C LEU A 33 8.76 3.39 0.31
N SER A 34 8.86 4.73 0.36
CA SER A 34 9.36 5.49 -0.79
C SER A 34 10.80 5.11 -1.14
N ASP A 35 11.63 4.90 -0.11
CA ASP A 35 13.03 4.53 -0.27
C ASP A 35 13.16 3.08 -0.77
N TYR A 36 12.39 2.14 -0.22
CA TYR A 36 12.37 0.73 -0.66
C TYR A 36 11.96 0.59 -2.13
N TYR A 37 10.85 1.21 -2.52
CA TYR A 37 10.33 1.14 -3.89
C TYR A 37 11.02 2.11 -4.85
N HIS A 38 11.98 2.91 -4.39
CA HIS A 38 12.68 3.94 -5.18
C HIS A 38 11.73 4.88 -5.92
N VAL A 39 10.65 5.30 -5.25
CA VAL A 39 9.66 6.22 -5.80
C VAL A 39 9.65 7.54 -5.06
N SER A 40 9.18 8.59 -5.73
CA SER A 40 8.96 9.87 -5.05
C SER A 40 7.91 9.73 -3.94
N ARG A 41 8.08 10.51 -2.86
CA ARG A 41 7.12 10.55 -1.75
C ARG A 41 5.70 10.89 -2.21
N SER A 42 5.55 11.79 -3.18
CA SER A 42 4.24 12.12 -3.76
C SER A 42 3.59 10.94 -4.49
N SER A 43 4.38 10.11 -5.19
CA SER A 43 3.90 8.85 -5.78
C SER A 43 3.48 7.84 -4.72
N MET A 44 4.29 7.67 -3.66
CA MET A 44 3.98 6.76 -2.56
C MET A 44 2.71 7.19 -1.81
N LYS A 45 2.60 8.47 -1.48
CA LYS A 45 1.40 9.07 -0.86
C LYS A 45 0.14 8.83 -1.69
N ARG A 46 0.25 8.96 -3.01
CA ARG A 46 -0.87 8.69 -3.92
C ARG A 46 -1.25 7.21 -3.93
N ALA A 47 -0.28 6.30 -3.98
CA ALA A 47 -0.53 4.86 -3.91
C ALA A 47 -1.20 4.44 -2.59
N LEU A 48 -0.66 4.89 -1.46
CA LEU A 48 -1.25 4.64 -0.14
C LEU A 48 -2.64 5.27 0.00
N GLY A 49 -2.86 6.47 -0.55
CA GLY A 49 -4.16 7.12 -0.57
C GLY A 49 -5.22 6.32 -1.34
N LEU A 50 -4.86 5.71 -2.47
CA LEU A 50 -5.75 4.83 -3.22
C LEU A 50 -6.05 3.53 -2.47
N LEU A 51 -5.03 2.93 -1.85
CA LEU A 51 -5.22 1.76 -0.98
C LEU A 51 -6.13 2.07 0.20
N ALA A 52 -6.00 3.26 0.79
CA ALA A 52 -6.88 3.72 1.87
C ALA A 52 -8.31 3.97 1.39
N GLN A 53 -8.48 4.56 0.21
CA GLN A 53 -9.80 4.76 -0.39
C GLN A 53 -10.50 3.43 -0.70
N GLN A 54 -9.73 2.38 -1.02
CA GLN A 54 -10.22 1.02 -1.21
C GLN A 54 -10.48 0.26 0.10
N GLY A 55 -10.26 0.88 1.26
CA GLY A 55 -10.40 0.22 2.57
C GLY A 55 -9.28 -0.77 2.89
N ILE A 56 -8.21 -0.78 2.09
CA ILE A 56 -7.07 -1.69 2.26
C ILE A 56 -6.16 -1.17 3.37
N VAL A 57 -5.72 0.09 3.34
CA VAL A 57 -4.70 0.60 4.30
C VAL A 57 -5.22 1.80 5.10
N PHE A 58 -5.01 1.83 6.43
CA PHE A 58 -5.36 2.97 7.27
C PHE A 58 -4.14 3.68 7.83
N LYS A 59 -4.22 5.02 7.90
CA LYS A 59 -3.15 5.93 8.36
C LYS A 59 -2.72 5.73 9.83
N LYS A 60 -3.43 4.89 10.61
CA LYS A 60 -3.19 4.66 12.05
C LYS A 60 -3.02 3.18 12.45
N GLY A 61 -3.08 2.25 11.49
CA GLY A 61 -2.92 0.81 11.74
C GLY A 61 -3.84 -0.04 10.85
N VAL A 62 -3.22 -1.04 10.23
CA VAL A 62 -3.72 -2.35 9.76
C VAL A 62 -5.09 -2.50 9.08
N VAL A 63 -5.02 -3.23 7.97
CA VAL A 63 -6.01 -3.75 7.01
C VAL A 63 -7.23 -4.49 7.56
N GLU A 64 -8.41 -4.18 7.02
CA GLU A 64 -9.59 -5.07 7.03
C GLU A 64 -9.63 -5.79 5.66
N LEU A 65 -9.13 -7.04 5.61
CA LEU A 65 -9.08 -7.84 4.37
C LEU A 65 -10.49 -8.17 3.82
N SER A 66 -11.52 -8.00 4.65
CA SER A 66 -12.90 -8.42 4.45
C SER A 66 -13.57 -7.82 3.21
N LEU A 67 -13.19 -6.60 2.80
CA LEU A 67 -13.88 -5.86 1.73
C LEU A 67 -13.39 -6.16 0.32
N ILE A 68 -12.22 -6.79 0.14
CA ILE A 68 -11.58 -6.92 -1.18
C ILE A 68 -12.06 -8.18 -1.93
N LEU A 69 -12.58 -9.18 -1.21
CA LEU A 69 -13.00 -10.48 -1.79
C LEU A 69 -14.45 -10.49 -2.31
N PHE A 70 -15.19 -9.38 -2.21
CA PHE A 70 -16.64 -9.35 -2.47
C PHE A 70 -17.09 -8.48 -3.67
N THR A 71 -16.20 -8.10 -4.60
CA THR A 71 -16.59 -7.41 -5.85
C THR A 71 -15.92 -8.02 -7.06
#